data_AF-A0A8H5S1R1-F1
#
_entry.id   AF-A0A8H5S1R1-F1
#
_cell.length_a   1.000
_cell.length_b   1.000
_cell.length_c   1.000
_cell.angle_alpha   90.00
_cell.angle_beta   90.00
_cell.angle_gamma   90.00
#
_symmetry.space_group_name_H-M   'P 1'
#
loop_
_entity.id
_entity.type
_entity.pdbx_description
1 polymer ?
#
loop_
_entity_poly.entity_id
_entity_poly.type
_entity_poly.pdbx_seq_one_letter_code
_entity_poly.pdbx_strand_id
1 'polypeptide(L)'
;MFGAINHDARFSIRRNGRVFYITISPTNFINSPNMTEKYMAYLKVLKSREEVIGDIYDTDVYEWVMAPFEPLLVEFAPAPECNPKDIRVTLDEHLFPEFFVFQLDIIDEKLCLRRVETETSPSRPSFVRFDDDFCDDLETWTAFYDPAGIILSFKDPKDALFKPPDKVLIDNCQTECFFKPCTSGVQIKRELETYKLIHAAGLDSQLNLCHLYGVVMDEYDFILGLLLTYIDNRGCPLSTKIAPGYPDDPPLEVRQRWMDQIEAAVSGLHNAGINWGDGKAENVLIDQDSNAWITDFGGGYTRGWVDKEVAETMEGDQMGMARLREFIFPATSKAKQ
;
A
#
# COMPACT_ATOMS: atom_id res chain seq x y z
N MET A 1 -10.98 -13.57 30.44
CA MET A 1 -9.53 -13.86 30.48
C MET A 1 -8.84 -12.59 30.01
N PHE A 2 -8.29 -11.79 30.93
CA PHE A 2 -7.70 -10.48 30.61
C PHE A 2 -6.39 -10.73 29.85
N GLY A 3 -6.36 -10.42 28.56
CA GLY A 3 -5.15 -10.49 27.76
C GLY A 3 -4.11 -9.52 28.34
N ALA A 4 -2.89 -10.00 28.57
CA ALA A 4 -1.79 -9.16 28.98
C ALA A 4 -1.63 -8.02 27.97
N ILE A 5 -1.58 -6.77 28.46
CA ILE A 5 -1.29 -5.62 27.60
C ILE A 5 0.15 -5.79 27.13
N ASN A 6 0.33 -6.09 25.84
CA ASN A 6 1.65 -6.14 25.24
C ASN A 6 2.21 -4.72 25.16
N HIS A 7 3.34 -4.50 25.84
CA HIS A 7 4.07 -3.24 25.83
C HIS A 7 5.33 -3.29 24.97
N ASP A 8 5.50 -4.33 24.17
CA ASP A 8 6.61 -4.41 23.22
C ASP A 8 6.33 -3.53 22.00
N ALA A 9 7.40 -2.94 21.46
CA ALA A 9 7.38 -2.19 20.22
C ALA A 9 8.38 -2.80 19.24
N ARG A 10 8.04 -2.78 17.95
CA ARG A 10 8.93 -3.18 16.86
C ARG A 10 9.01 -2.06 15.84
N PHE A 11 10.24 -1.69 15.49
CA PHE A 11 10.55 -0.73 14.44
C PHE A 11 11.21 -1.46 13.28
N SER A 12 10.93 -1.00 12.06
CA SER A 12 11.55 -1.48 10.83
C SER A 12 12.14 -0.30 10.10
N ILE A 13 13.44 -0.38 9.78
CA ILE A 13 14.17 0.68 9.07
C ILE A 13 14.77 0.07 7.83
N ARG A 14 14.55 0.68 6.67
CA ARG A 14 15.18 0.27 5.42
C ARG A 14 16.25 1.28 5.01
N ARG A 15 17.45 0.80 4.70
CA ARG A 15 18.57 1.63 4.21
C ARG A 15 19.38 0.85 3.18
N ASN A 16 19.61 1.46 2.02
CA ASN A 16 20.45 0.91 0.95
C ASN A 16 20.12 -0.56 0.60
N GLY A 17 18.83 -0.91 0.53
CA GLY A 17 18.36 -2.25 0.19
C GLY A 17 18.34 -3.23 1.37
N ARG A 18 18.84 -2.87 2.55
CA ARG A 18 18.86 -3.71 3.75
C ARG A 18 17.82 -3.25 4.78
N VAL A 19 17.36 -4.17 5.62
CA VAL A 19 16.34 -3.89 6.64
C VAL A 19 16.86 -4.18 8.05
N PHE A 20 16.51 -3.30 8.98
CA PHE A 20 16.85 -3.40 10.38
C PHE A 20 15.58 -3.49 11.21
N TYR A 21 15.44 -4.56 11.98
CA TYR A 21 14.34 -4.76 12.91
C TYR A 21 14.81 -4.49 14.33
N ILE A 22 14.21 -3.49 14.98
CA ILE A 22 14.53 -3.13 16.36
C ILE A 22 13.34 -3.50 17.24
N THR A 23 13.56 -4.33 18.25
CA THR A 23 12.56 -4.64 19.27
C THR A 23 12.88 -3.95 20.58
N ILE A 24 11.86 -3.39 21.21
CA ILE A 24 11.94 -2.82 22.56
C ILE A 24 10.93 -3.56 23.41
N SER A 25 11.36 -4.08 24.55
CA SER A 25 10.47 -4.72 25.51
C SER A 25 10.82 -4.27 26.93
N PRO A 26 9.85 -3.76 27.71
CA PRO A 26 10.07 -3.39 29.11
C PRO A 26 10.63 -4.52 29.98
N THR A 27 10.49 -5.78 29.57
CA THR A 27 11.08 -6.94 30.24
C THR A 27 12.62 -6.89 30.31
N ASN A 28 13.25 -6.11 29.43
CA ASN A 28 14.70 -5.93 29.36
C ASN A 28 15.16 -4.59 29.95
N PHE A 29 14.28 -3.89 30.68
CA PHE A 29 14.65 -2.65 31.36
C PHE A 29 15.19 -2.99 32.76
N ILE A 30 16.43 -2.61 33.02
CA ILE A 30 17.15 -2.87 34.26
C ILE A 30 17.44 -1.52 34.92
N ASN A 31 16.96 -1.32 36.16
CA ASN A 31 17.17 -0.11 36.96
C ASN A 31 16.89 1.21 36.21
N SER A 32 15.84 1.26 35.39
CA SER A 32 15.59 2.40 34.48
C SER A 32 14.18 3.01 34.63
N PRO A 33 13.75 3.45 35.83
CA PRO A 33 12.40 3.99 36.04
C PRO A 33 12.06 5.20 35.16
N ASN A 34 12.98 6.16 34.97
CA ASN A 34 12.71 7.38 34.20
C ASN A 34 12.53 7.06 32.72
N MET A 35 13.42 6.24 32.16
CA MET A 35 13.35 5.83 30.77
C MET A 35 12.18 4.88 30.52
N THR A 36 11.76 4.09 31.52
CA THR A 36 10.52 3.31 31.46
C THR A 36 9.31 4.22 31.35
N GLU A 37 9.21 5.26 32.17
CA GLU A 37 8.13 6.25 32.09
C GLU A 37 8.11 6.95 30.72
N LYS A 38 9.30 7.39 30.25
CA LYS A 38 9.46 7.97 28.91
C LYS A 38 9.00 7.02 27.80
N TYR A 39 9.43 5.76 27.85
CA TYR A 39 9.03 4.73 26.88
C TYR A 39 7.51 4.52 26.88
N MET A 40 6.86 4.49 28.05
CA MET A 40 5.41 4.31 28.13
C MET A 40 4.65 5.51 27.54
N ALA A 41 5.17 6.73 27.72
CA ALA A 41 4.62 7.92 27.09
C ALA A 41 4.75 7.85 25.56
N TYR A 42 5.93 7.45 25.05
CA TYR A 42 6.18 7.27 23.62
C TYR A 42 5.32 6.17 23.00
N LEU A 43 5.18 5.03 23.69
CA LEU A 43 4.33 3.94 23.26
C LEU A 43 2.86 4.35 23.18
N LYS A 44 2.41 5.29 24.03
CA LYS A 44 1.06 5.85 23.95
C LYS A 44 0.85 6.65 22.66
N VAL A 45 1.85 7.43 22.23
CA VAL A 45 1.83 8.14 20.93
C VAL A 45 1.77 7.15 19.78
N LEU A 46 2.66 6.15 19.76
CA LEU A 46 2.66 5.14 18.69
C LEU A 46 1.34 4.35 18.62
N LYS A 47 0.72 4.06 19.77
CA LYS A 47 -0.55 3.33 19.84
C LYS A 47 -1.76 4.19 19.46
N SER A 48 -1.72 5.50 19.67
CA SER A 48 -2.84 6.39 19.27
C SER A 48 -2.92 6.59 17.76
N ARG A 49 -1.78 6.45 17.05
CA ARG A 49 -1.63 6.84 15.65
C ARG A 49 -1.86 8.33 15.41
N GLU A 50 -1.78 9.14 16.46
CA GLU A 50 -1.77 10.60 16.37
C GLU A 50 -0.32 11.06 16.22
N GLU A 51 -0.09 12.10 15.40
CA GLU A 51 1.25 12.67 15.21
C GLU A 51 1.80 13.27 16.52
N VAL A 52 0.92 13.74 17.40
CA VAL A 52 1.29 14.43 18.66
C VAL A 52 0.34 14.07 19.79
N ILE A 53 0.89 13.76 20.97
CA ILE A 53 0.14 13.73 22.23
C ILE A 53 0.84 14.61 23.26
N GLY A 54 0.12 15.65 23.72
CA GLY A 54 0.70 16.64 24.61
C GLY A 54 1.83 17.38 23.88
N ASP A 55 3.05 17.24 24.39
CA ASP A 55 4.26 17.85 23.82
C ASP A 55 5.18 16.82 23.13
N ILE A 56 4.71 15.58 22.91
CA ILE A 56 5.50 14.50 22.30
C ILE A 56 5.02 14.25 20.88
N TYR A 57 5.92 14.43 19.92
CA TYR A 57 5.74 14.09 18.52
C TYR A 57 6.17 12.65 18.27
N ASP A 58 5.55 11.97 17.29
CA ASP A 58 5.98 10.64 16.87
C ASP A 58 7.44 10.63 16.37
N THR A 59 7.88 11.72 15.73
CA THR A 59 9.28 11.97 15.34
C THR A 59 10.24 11.91 16.52
N ASP A 60 9.85 12.40 17.70
CA ASP A 60 10.69 12.33 18.91
C ASP A 60 10.95 10.88 19.31
N VAL A 61 9.97 10.01 19.08
CA VAL A 61 10.09 8.58 19.35
C VAL A 61 11.09 7.94 18.39
N TYR A 62 10.98 8.24 17.09
CA TYR A 62 11.91 7.73 16.08
C TYR A 62 13.34 8.23 16.33
N GLU A 63 13.54 9.53 16.56
CA GLU A 63 14.86 10.09 16.89
C GLU A 63 15.48 9.43 18.12
N TRP A 64 14.67 9.21 19.17
CA TRP A 64 15.14 8.55 20.39
C TRP A 64 15.57 7.09 20.17
N VAL A 65 14.82 6.33 19.37
CA VAL A 65 15.18 4.93 19.03
C VAL A 65 16.40 4.88 18.10
N MET A 66 16.54 5.86 17.20
CA MET A 66 17.58 5.90 16.18
C MET A 66 18.94 6.37 16.70
N ALA A 67 18.98 7.18 17.77
CA ALA A 67 20.21 7.74 18.33
C ALA A 67 21.36 6.72 18.56
N PRO A 68 21.15 5.53 19.16
CA PRO A 68 22.21 4.53 19.31
C PRO A 68 22.56 3.77 18.02
N PHE A 69 21.77 3.95 16.96
CA PHE A 69 21.78 3.11 15.76
C PHE A 69 22.52 3.74 14.57
N GLU A 70 22.67 5.05 14.53
CA GLU A 70 23.27 5.77 13.39
C GLU A 70 24.63 5.20 12.91
N PRO A 71 25.62 4.93 13.79
CA PRO A 71 26.90 4.40 13.34
C PRO A 71 26.78 3.00 12.72
N LEU A 72 25.89 2.18 13.29
CA LEU A 72 25.66 0.80 12.86
C LEU A 72 24.95 0.75 11.52
N LEU A 73 24.03 1.68 11.26
CA LEU A 73 23.40 1.79 9.95
C LEU A 73 24.45 1.98 8.86
N VAL A 74 25.43 2.85 9.08
CA VAL A 74 26.51 3.15 8.13
C VAL A 74 27.39 1.92 7.92
N GLU A 75 27.75 1.24 9.00
CA GLU A 75 28.57 0.03 8.97
C GLU A 75 27.86 -1.14 8.26
N PHE A 76 26.62 -1.43 8.62
CA PHE A 76 25.88 -2.61 8.15
C PHE A 76 25.12 -2.41 6.85
N ALA A 77 24.95 -1.19 6.36
CA ALA A 77 24.29 -0.93 5.08
C ALA A 77 24.98 0.20 4.30
N PRO A 78 26.29 0.11 4.01
CA PRO A 78 27.03 1.20 3.36
C PRO A 78 26.38 1.66 2.06
N ALA A 79 26.71 2.86 1.60
CA ALA A 79 26.19 3.35 0.32
C ALA A 79 26.60 2.38 -0.81
N PRO A 80 25.72 2.12 -1.79
CA PRO A 80 26.06 1.29 -2.93
C PRO A 80 27.31 1.81 -3.64
N GLU A 81 28.19 0.92 -4.05
CA GLU A 81 29.41 1.28 -4.78
C GLU A 81 29.13 1.67 -6.24
N CYS A 82 27.96 1.30 -6.77
CA CYS A 82 27.56 1.60 -8.13
C CYS A 82 27.16 3.08 -8.32
N ASN A 83 27.19 3.54 -9.56
CA ASN A 83 26.61 4.84 -9.89
C ASN A 83 25.11 4.78 -9.57
N PRO A 84 24.54 5.81 -8.91
CA PRO A 84 23.12 5.84 -8.62
C PRO A 84 22.19 5.58 -9.81
N LYS A 85 22.60 5.93 -11.02
CA LYS A 85 21.80 5.71 -12.24
C LYS A 85 21.72 4.24 -12.67
N ASP A 86 22.66 3.44 -12.20
CA ASP A 86 22.79 2.02 -12.55
C ASP A 86 22.13 1.11 -11.51
N ILE A 87 21.51 1.69 -10.46
CA ILE A 87 20.74 0.93 -9.47
C ILE A 87 19.57 0.24 -10.18
N ARG A 88 19.58 -1.08 -10.11
CA ARG A 88 18.52 -1.99 -10.55
C ARG A 88 18.23 -2.90 -9.37
N VAL A 89 16.98 -2.91 -8.93
CA VAL A 89 16.52 -3.72 -7.81
C VAL A 89 15.35 -4.55 -8.31
N THR A 90 15.36 -5.85 -8.06
CA THR A 90 14.21 -6.72 -8.35
C THR A 90 13.17 -6.60 -7.26
N LEU A 91 11.93 -7.02 -7.54
CA LEU A 91 10.91 -7.11 -6.51
C LEU A 91 11.31 -8.12 -5.43
N ASP A 92 11.98 -9.22 -5.81
CA ASP A 92 12.51 -10.22 -4.87
C ASP A 92 13.52 -9.63 -3.88
N GLU A 93 14.55 -8.92 -4.38
CA GLU A 93 15.56 -8.25 -3.55
C GLU A 93 14.92 -7.23 -2.58
N HIS A 94 13.83 -6.59 -3.02
CA HIS A 94 13.12 -5.66 -2.18
C HIS A 94 12.26 -6.36 -1.13
N LEU A 95 11.52 -7.41 -1.47
CA LEU A 95 10.62 -8.11 -0.56
C LEU A 95 11.36 -9.02 0.43
N PHE A 96 12.50 -9.58 0.02
CA PHE A 96 13.35 -10.47 0.81
C PHE A 96 14.76 -9.89 1.00
N PRO A 97 14.88 -8.70 1.62
CA PRO A 97 16.17 -8.03 1.76
C PRO A 97 17.07 -8.75 2.77
N GLU A 98 18.37 -8.53 2.66
CA GLU A 98 19.29 -8.78 3.76
C GLU A 98 18.83 -7.97 4.99
N PHE A 99 18.79 -8.64 6.14
CA PHE A 99 18.23 -8.05 7.35
C PHE A 99 19.10 -8.25 8.58
N PHE A 100 18.90 -7.37 9.56
CA PHE A 100 19.56 -7.43 10.86
C PHE A 100 18.52 -7.24 11.97
N VAL A 101 18.63 -8.04 13.02
CA VAL A 101 17.73 -7.94 14.19
C VAL A 101 18.49 -7.41 15.38
N PHE A 102 17.91 -6.42 16.02
CA PHE A 102 18.44 -5.78 17.20
C PHE A 102 17.39 -5.69 18.29
N GLN A 103 17.87 -5.74 19.51
CA GLN A 103 17.09 -5.46 20.69
C GLN A 103 17.64 -4.21 21.36
N LEU A 104 16.76 -3.27 21.68
CA LEU A 104 17.10 -2.07 22.43
C LEU A 104 16.76 -2.30 23.90
N ASP A 105 17.78 -2.68 24.67
CA ASP A 105 17.72 -2.83 26.11
C ASP A 105 17.89 -1.45 26.77
N ILE A 106 17.39 -1.30 27.99
CA ILE A 106 17.58 -0.06 28.77
C ILE A 106 18.15 -0.42 30.13
N ILE A 107 19.42 -0.08 30.34
CA ILE A 107 20.18 -0.47 31.53
C ILE A 107 20.69 0.79 32.20
N ASP A 108 20.35 0.97 33.47
CA ASP A 108 20.74 2.13 34.29
C ASP A 108 20.47 3.47 33.56
N GLU A 109 19.25 3.62 33.02
CA GLU A 109 18.76 4.78 32.27
C GLU A 109 19.45 5.04 30.91
N LYS A 110 20.19 4.06 30.37
CA LYS A 110 20.89 4.18 29.10
C LYS A 110 20.36 3.22 28.06
N LEU A 111 20.29 3.70 26.82
CA LEU A 111 19.99 2.89 25.64
C LEU A 111 21.16 1.96 25.33
N CYS A 112 20.92 0.65 25.40
CA CYS A 112 21.92 -0.38 25.14
C CYS A 112 21.42 -1.27 24.00
N LEU A 113 22.04 -1.12 22.84
CA LEU A 113 21.69 -1.91 21.68
C LEU A 113 22.45 -3.23 21.66
N ARG A 114 21.74 -4.32 21.37
CA ARG A 114 22.30 -5.66 21.23
C ARG A 114 21.83 -6.31 19.95
N ARG A 115 22.77 -6.83 19.15
CA ARG A 115 22.45 -7.63 17.96
C ARG A 115 21.93 -9.00 18.39
N VAL A 116 20.93 -9.48 17.67
CA VAL A 116 20.34 -10.81 17.82
C VAL A 116 20.57 -11.56 16.52
N GLU A 117 21.40 -12.60 16.56
CA GLU A 117 21.59 -13.47 15.40
C GLU A 117 20.34 -14.34 15.20
N THR A 118 19.80 -14.33 13.98
CA THR A 118 18.68 -15.16 13.56
C THR A 118 18.85 -15.53 12.09
N GLU A 119 18.48 -16.75 11.75
CA GLU A 119 18.49 -17.24 10.37
C GLU A 119 17.22 -16.84 9.61
N THR A 120 16.15 -16.47 10.33
CA THR A 120 14.85 -16.15 9.73
C THR A 120 14.46 -14.71 9.98
N SER A 121 13.93 -14.06 8.94
CA SER A 121 13.42 -12.70 9.03
C SER A 121 12.20 -12.66 9.97
N PRO A 122 12.11 -11.67 10.87
CA PRO A 122 10.97 -11.50 11.77
C PRO A 122 9.72 -10.96 11.05
N SER A 123 9.82 -10.65 9.76
CA SER A 123 8.73 -10.15 8.92
C SER A 123 8.73 -10.91 7.59
N ARG A 124 7.53 -11.31 7.14
CA ARG A 124 7.33 -11.85 5.81
C ARG A 124 6.50 -10.89 4.97
N PRO A 125 6.74 -10.81 3.65
CA PRO A 125 5.96 -9.98 2.75
C PRO A 125 4.48 -10.39 2.71
N SER A 126 4.22 -11.70 2.77
CA SER A 126 2.88 -12.27 2.71
C SER A 126 2.80 -13.59 3.47
N PHE A 127 1.58 -13.96 3.84
CA PHE A 127 1.21 -15.27 4.39
C PHE A 127 0.03 -15.89 3.62
N VAL A 128 -0.29 -15.34 2.45
CA VAL A 128 -1.45 -15.75 1.66
C VAL A 128 -1.07 -16.88 0.73
N ARG A 129 -1.76 -18.00 0.88
CA ARG A 129 -1.68 -19.18 0.03
C ARG A 129 -3.10 -19.67 -0.23
N PHE A 130 -3.39 -20.05 -1.46
CA PHE A 130 -4.64 -20.70 -1.82
C PHE A 130 -4.45 -22.20 -1.98
N ASP A 131 -5.56 -22.93 -2.02
CA ASP A 131 -5.54 -24.35 -2.35
C ASP A 131 -5.18 -24.59 -3.83
N ASP A 132 -4.74 -25.81 -4.14
CA ASP A 132 -4.27 -26.18 -5.48
C ASP A 132 -5.37 -25.99 -6.52
N ASP A 133 -6.64 -26.30 -6.20
CA ASP A 133 -7.78 -26.12 -7.10
C ASP A 133 -7.96 -24.65 -7.51
N PHE A 134 -7.77 -23.71 -6.59
CA PHE A 134 -7.84 -22.28 -6.88
C PHE A 134 -6.63 -21.80 -7.70
N CYS A 135 -5.42 -22.30 -7.41
CA CYS A 135 -4.22 -21.96 -8.17
C CYS A 135 -4.30 -22.49 -9.62
N ASP A 136 -4.73 -23.74 -9.79
CA ASP A 136 -4.95 -24.36 -11.11
C ASP A 136 -5.98 -23.54 -11.92
N ASP A 137 -7.04 -23.07 -11.28
CA ASP A 137 -8.03 -22.21 -11.93
C ASP A 137 -7.44 -20.86 -12.34
N LEU A 138 -6.61 -20.23 -11.50
CA LEU A 138 -5.92 -18.97 -11.84
C LEU A 138 -5.03 -19.14 -13.09
N GLU A 139 -4.28 -20.23 -13.20
CA GLU A 139 -3.39 -20.49 -14.35
C GLU A 139 -4.14 -20.55 -15.69
N THR A 140 -5.45 -20.80 -15.67
CA THR A 140 -6.25 -20.86 -16.90
C THR A 140 -6.52 -19.51 -17.55
N TRP A 141 -6.45 -18.41 -16.79
CA TRP A 141 -6.85 -17.08 -17.27
C TRP A 141 -5.90 -15.94 -16.88
N THR A 142 -4.93 -16.19 -15.99
CA THR A 142 -3.92 -15.20 -15.59
C THR A 142 -2.51 -15.81 -15.59
N ALA A 143 -1.50 -14.96 -15.47
CA ALA A 143 -0.10 -15.35 -15.44
C ALA A 143 0.49 -15.27 -14.04
N PHE A 144 1.46 -16.14 -13.76
CA PHE A 144 2.25 -16.14 -12.53
C PHE A 144 3.63 -15.57 -12.83
N TYR A 145 4.06 -14.62 -11.98
CA TYR A 145 5.36 -13.98 -12.12
C TYR A 145 6.23 -14.27 -10.89
N ASP A 146 7.44 -14.70 -11.17
CA ASP A 146 8.51 -14.79 -10.19
C ASP A 146 8.99 -13.37 -9.83
N PRO A 147 9.01 -12.97 -8.54
CA PRO A 147 9.46 -11.65 -8.10
C PRO A 147 10.90 -11.31 -8.53
N ALA A 148 11.75 -12.31 -8.79
CA ALA A 148 13.12 -12.09 -9.27
C ALA A 148 13.15 -11.57 -10.72
N GLY A 149 12.11 -11.87 -11.51
CA GLY A 149 11.94 -11.39 -12.89
C GLY A 149 11.34 -9.99 -13.00
N ILE A 150 10.93 -9.38 -11.90
CA ILE A 150 10.21 -8.10 -11.85
C ILE A 150 11.18 -7.00 -11.40
N ILE A 151 11.31 -5.92 -12.16
CA ILE A 151 12.25 -4.82 -11.86
C ILE A 151 11.50 -3.61 -11.30
N LEU A 152 11.99 -3.04 -10.20
CA LEU A 152 11.40 -1.82 -9.64
C LEU A 152 11.68 -0.60 -10.52
N SER A 153 10.69 0.29 -10.66
CA SER A 153 10.80 1.48 -11.50
C SER A 153 10.45 2.75 -10.73
N PHE A 154 11.48 3.55 -10.46
CA PHE A 154 11.35 4.83 -9.77
C PHE A 154 11.92 5.96 -10.62
N LYS A 155 11.42 7.17 -10.39
CA LYS A 155 11.96 8.39 -11.01
C LYS A 155 13.41 8.65 -10.58
N ASP A 156 13.71 8.46 -9.29
CA ASP A 156 15.07 8.38 -8.78
C ASP A 156 15.39 6.91 -8.50
N PRO A 157 16.33 6.27 -9.21
CA PRO A 157 16.67 4.87 -8.98
C PRO A 157 17.10 4.55 -7.53
N LYS A 158 17.60 5.53 -6.77
CA LYS A 158 17.93 5.33 -5.34
C LYS A 158 16.71 5.00 -4.49
N ASP A 159 15.53 5.49 -4.88
CA ASP A 159 14.29 5.25 -4.15
C ASP A 159 13.97 3.75 -4.05
N ALA A 160 14.40 2.94 -5.03
CA ALA A 160 14.22 1.49 -5.02
C ALA A 160 14.85 0.78 -3.81
N LEU A 161 15.84 1.42 -3.18
CA LEU A 161 16.57 0.88 -2.05
C LEU A 161 15.84 1.07 -0.71
N PHE A 162 14.79 1.89 -0.64
CA PHE A 162 14.12 2.20 0.63
C PHE A 162 12.63 2.47 0.56
N LYS A 163 12.10 2.97 -0.57
CA LYS A 163 10.66 3.23 -0.74
C LYS A 163 9.92 1.95 -1.14
N PRO A 164 8.68 1.75 -0.66
CA PRO A 164 7.84 0.68 -1.16
C PRO A 164 7.59 0.86 -2.68
N PRO A 165 7.57 -0.22 -3.46
CA PRO A 165 7.36 -0.14 -4.89
C PRO A 165 5.87 -0.04 -5.23
N ASP A 166 5.53 1.00 -5.98
CA ASP A 166 4.23 1.13 -6.63
C ASP A 166 4.33 0.73 -8.11
N LYS A 167 5.38 1.19 -8.81
CA LYS A 167 5.61 0.88 -10.24
C LYS A 167 6.71 -0.16 -10.41
N VAL A 168 6.41 -1.18 -11.21
CA VAL A 168 7.34 -2.26 -11.57
C VAL A 168 7.32 -2.52 -13.07
N LEU A 169 8.33 -3.23 -13.56
CA LEU A 169 8.48 -3.62 -14.96
C LEU A 169 8.55 -5.14 -15.07
N ILE A 170 7.79 -5.69 -16.00
CA ILE A 170 7.77 -7.12 -16.33
C ILE A 170 8.20 -7.34 -17.79
N ASP A 171 8.27 -8.60 -18.23
CA ASP A 171 8.54 -9.00 -19.62
C ASP A 171 9.81 -8.35 -20.21
N ASN A 172 10.95 -8.49 -19.51
CA ASN A 172 12.21 -7.85 -19.90
C ASN A 172 12.11 -6.32 -20.03
N CYS A 173 11.39 -5.70 -19.08
CA CYS A 173 11.16 -4.26 -18.99
C CYS A 173 10.29 -3.66 -20.11
N GLN A 174 9.40 -4.45 -20.70
CA GLN A 174 8.51 -3.99 -21.79
C GLN A 174 7.16 -3.47 -21.30
N THR A 175 6.69 -3.96 -20.15
CA THR A 175 5.36 -3.62 -19.61
C THR A 175 5.51 -2.96 -18.25
N GLU A 176 4.92 -1.77 -18.07
CA GLU A 176 4.83 -1.09 -16.78
C GLU A 176 3.58 -1.55 -16.03
N CYS A 177 3.74 -1.99 -14.79
CA CYS A 177 2.65 -2.45 -13.93
C CYS A 177 2.65 -1.70 -12.59
N PHE A 178 1.47 -1.59 -12.00
CA PHE A 178 1.32 -1.25 -10.59
C PHE A 178 1.40 -2.53 -9.77
N PHE A 179 2.31 -2.58 -8.79
CA PHE A 179 2.40 -3.71 -7.86
C PHE A 179 1.51 -3.43 -6.64
N LYS A 180 0.44 -4.22 -6.49
CA LYS A 180 -0.43 -4.16 -5.32
C LYS A 180 -0.04 -5.26 -4.32
N PRO A 181 0.59 -4.95 -3.17
CA PRO A 181 0.99 -5.95 -2.20
C PRO A 181 -0.22 -6.66 -1.58
N CYS A 182 -0.05 -7.94 -1.28
CA CYS A 182 -1.06 -8.77 -0.66
C CYS A 182 -1.11 -8.50 0.86
N THR A 183 -2.19 -7.89 1.34
CA THR A 183 -2.38 -7.60 2.79
C THR A 183 -3.40 -8.52 3.46
N SER A 184 -4.26 -9.17 2.67
CA SER A 184 -5.34 -10.03 3.16
C SER A 184 -5.73 -11.06 2.11
N GLY A 185 -5.72 -12.34 2.48
CA GLY A 185 -6.12 -13.42 1.57
C GLY A 185 -7.59 -13.33 1.15
N VAL A 186 -8.47 -12.82 2.02
CA VAL A 186 -9.90 -12.65 1.71
C VAL A 186 -10.10 -11.55 0.66
N GLN A 187 -9.41 -10.42 0.80
CA GLN A 187 -9.53 -9.31 -0.16
C GLN A 187 -8.93 -9.68 -1.51
N ILE A 188 -7.74 -10.30 -1.52
CA ILE A 188 -7.10 -10.73 -2.76
C ILE A 188 -7.91 -11.80 -3.48
N LYS A 189 -8.51 -12.75 -2.76
CA LYS A 189 -9.38 -13.75 -3.38
C LYS A 189 -10.56 -13.10 -4.10
N ARG A 190 -11.26 -12.17 -3.44
CA ARG A 190 -12.38 -11.43 -4.03
C ARG A 190 -11.96 -10.61 -5.23
N GLU A 191 -10.82 -9.93 -5.13
CA GLU A 191 -10.28 -9.12 -6.21
C GLU A 191 -9.96 -9.97 -7.46
N LEU A 192 -9.33 -11.13 -7.25
CA LEU A 192 -9.05 -12.09 -8.32
C LEU A 192 -10.32 -12.67 -8.93
N GLU A 193 -11.32 -13.02 -8.12
CA GLU A 193 -12.62 -13.50 -8.61
C GLU A 193 -13.32 -12.43 -9.48
N THR A 194 -13.28 -11.16 -9.07
CA THR A 194 -13.81 -10.06 -9.88
C THR A 194 -13.04 -9.88 -11.19
N TYR A 195 -11.71 -9.86 -11.15
CA TYR A 195 -10.90 -9.76 -12.38
C TYR A 195 -11.16 -10.92 -13.34
N LYS A 196 -11.39 -12.13 -12.83
CA LYS A 196 -11.76 -13.28 -13.65
C LYS A 196 -13.07 -13.04 -14.41
N LEU A 197 -14.07 -12.47 -13.73
CA LEU A 197 -15.36 -12.13 -14.35
C LEU A 197 -15.20 -11.03 -15.40
N ILE A 198 -14.41 -10.00 -15.12
CA ILE A 198 -14.12 -8.90 -16.07
C ILE A 198 -13.42 -9.44 -17.32
N HIS A 199 -12.42 -10.31 -17.13
CA HIS A 199 -11.71 -10.99 -18.21
C HIS A 199 -12.64 -11.86 -19.06
N ALA A 200 -13.46 -12.69 -18.43
CA ALA A 200 -14.42 -13.56 -19.12
C ALA A 200 -15.48 -12.75 -19.91
N ALA A 201 -15.83 -11.55 -19.44
CA ALA A 201 -16.72 -10.63 -20.13
C ALA A 201 -16.02 -9.79 -21.22
N GLY A 202 -14.68 -9.83 -21.31
CA GLY A 202 -13.89 -9.09 -22.29
C GLY A 202 -13.92 -7.56 -22.08
N LEU A 203 -14.24 -7.12 -20.85
CA LEU A 203 -14.45 -5.70 -20.53
C LEU A 203 -13.13 -4.92 -20.41
N ASP A 204 -12.02 -5.59 -20.09
CA ASP A 204 -10.70 -4.97 -19.94
C ASP A 204 -10.35 -4.10 -21.15
N SER A 205 -10.52 -4.63 -22.35
CA SER A 205 -10.19 -3.93 -23.60
C SER A 205 -11.17 -2.82 -24.03
N GLN A 206 -12.33 -2.71 -23.38
CA GLN A 206 -13.45 -1.87 -23.83
C GLN A 206 -13.67 -0.63 -22.95
N LEU A 207 -13.21 -0.69 -21.70
CA LEU A 207 -13.52 0.28 -20.66
C LEU A 207 -12.22 0.70 -19.95
N ASN A 208 -12.22 1.90 -19.36
CA ASN A 208 -11.09 2.38 -18.54
C ASN A 208 -11.13 1.71 -17.15
N LEU A 209 -10.88 0.41 -17.12
CA LEU A 209 -10.76 -0.39 -15.90
C LEU A 209 -9.28 -0.64 -15.62
N CYS A 210 -8.89 -0.76 -14.36
CA CYS A 210 -7.60 -1.37 -14.05
C CYS A 210 -7.61 -2.82 -14.54
N HIS A 211 -6.54 -3.29 -15.17
CA HIS A 211 -6.44 -4.67 -15.67
C HIS A 211 -5.50 -5.46 -14.77
N LEU A 212 -5.71 -6.77 -14.67
CA LEU A 212 -4.77 -7.70 -14.06
C LEU A 212 -3.84 -8.29 -15.14
N TYR A 213 -2.54 -8.07 -15.00
CA TYR A 213 -1.52 -8.75 -15.81
C TYR A 213 -1.13 -10.12 -15.24
N GLY A 214 -1.18 -10.27 -13.91
CA GLY A 214 -0.76 -11.49 -13.26
C GLY A 214 -0.68 -11.39 -11.74
N VAL A 215 -0.34 -12.53 -11.14
CA VAL A 215 -0.11 -12.69 -9.71
C VAL A 215 1.39 -12.89 -9.48
N VAL A 216 1.93 -12.19 -8.47
CA VAL A 216 3.31 -12.42 -8.03
C VAL A 216 3.31 -13.53 -6.99
N MET A 217 4.07 -14.59 -7.24
CA MET A 217 4.15 -15.76 -6.37
C MET A 217 5.61 -16.11 -6.10
N ASP A 218 5.93 -16.47 -4.85
CA ASP A 218 7.27 -16.94 -4.49
C ASP A 218 7.45 -18.46 -4.71
N GLU A 219 8.67 -18.94 -4.50
CA GLU A 219 9.03 -20.37 -4.61
C GLU A 219 8.32 -21.29 -3.60
N TYR A 220 7.56 -20.74 -2.64
CA TYR A 220 6.84 -21.48 -1.59
C TYR A 220 5.31 -21.41 -1.77
N ASP A 221 4.84 -20.98 -2.95
CA ASP A 221 3.44 -20.81 -3.33
C ASP A 221 2.71 -19.70 -2.54
N PHE A 222 3.44 -18.74 -1.94
CA PHE A 222 2.81 -17.57 -1.35
C PHE A 222 2.56 -16.49 -2.40
N ILE A 223 1.34 -15.97 -2.41
CA ILE A 223 0.97 -14.82 -3.23
C ILE A 223 1.45 -13.55 -2.56
N LEU A 224 2.40 -12.88 -3.19
CA LEU A 224 3.03 -11.65 -2.71
C LEU A 224 2.24 -10.41 -3.10
N GLY A 225 1.51 -10.45 -4.22
CA GLY A 225 0.71 -9.33 -4.70
C GLY A 225 0.16 -9.52 -6.11
N LEU A 226 -0.48 -8.48 -6.62
CA LEU A 226 -1.05 -8.41 -7.97
C LEU A 226 -0.25 -7.44 -8.84
N LEU A 227 -0.13 -7.74 -10.13
CA LEU A 227 0.39 -6.85 -11.15
C LEU A 227 -0.78 -6.25 -11.93
N LEU A 228 -1.02 -4.96 -11.72
CA LEU A 228 -2.15 -4.25 -12.29
C LEU A 228 -1.71 -3.22 -13.33
N THR A 229 -2.66 -2.65 -14.10
CA THR A 229 -2.40 -1.49 -14.96
C THR A 229 -1.76 -0.35 -14.18
N TYR A 230 -0.57 0.08 -14.61
CA TYR A 230 0.02 1.30 -14.09
C TYR A 230 -0.66 2.52 -14.70
N ILE A 231 -1.39 3.27 -13.88
CA ILE A 231 -2.03 4.52 -14.27
C ILE A 231 -1.22 5.67 -13.66
N ASP A 232 -0.47 6.39 -14.50
CA ASP A 232 0.26 7.59 -14.04
C ASP A 232 -0.72 8.74 -13.74
N ASN A 233 -1.10 8.86 -12.47
CA ASN A 233 -1.99 9.90 -11.94
C ASN A 233 -1.24 11.06 -11.26
N ARG A 234 0.09 11.11 -11.39
CA ARG A 234 1.00 12.03 -10.67
C ARG A 234 0.85 12.01 -9.14
N GLY A 235 0.47 10.88 -8.58
CA GLY A 235 0.31 10.66 -7.13
C GLY A 235 -1.02 11.14 -6.55
N CYS A 236 -2.01 11.46 -7.39
CA CYS A 236 -3.23 12.13 -6.95
C CYS A 236 -4.49 11.44 -7.53
N PRO A 237 -5.28 10.71 -6.69
CA PRO A 237 -6.58 10.19 -7.11
C PRO A 237 -7.60 11.32 -7.31
N LEU A 238 -8.77 11.00 -7.89
CA LEU A 238 -9.84 11.97 -8.15
C LEU A 238 -10.26 12.74 -6.88
N SER A 239 -10.21 12.11 -5.71
CA SER A 239 -10.52 12.75 -4.41
C SER A 239 -9.66 13.99 -4.10
N THR A 240 -8.53 14.16 -4.79
CA THR A 240 -7.63 15.32 -4.63
C THR A 240 -7.74 16.35 -5.76
N LYS A 241 -8.55 16.07 -6.80
CA LYS A 241 -8.61 16.89 -8.02
C LYS A 241 -9.69 17.96 -7.99
N ILE A 242 -10.72 17.82 -7.15
CA ILE A 242 -11.83 18.78 -7.09
C ILE A 242 -11.52 19.83 -6.02
N ALA A 243 -11.36 21.09 -6.43
CA ALA A 243 -10.97 22.18 -5.54
C ALA A 243 -11.70 23.49 -5.91
N PRO A 244 -13.01 23.61 -5.64
CA PRO A 244 -13.81 24.75 -6.06
C PRO A 244 -13.21 26.09 -5.63
N GLY A 245 -13.01 26.98 -6.60
CA GLY A 245 -12.48 28.33 -6.36
C GLY A 245 -10.95 28.45 -6.32
N TYR A 246 -10.22 27.37 -6.56
CA TYR A 246 -8.77 27.40 -6.74
C TYR A 246 -8.37 27.42 -8.23
N PRO A 247 -7.18 27.94 -8.59
CA PRO A 247 -6.74 28.00 -10.00
C PRO A 247 -6.63 26.63 -10.68
N ASP A 248 -6.33 25.58 -9.89
CA ASP A 248 -6.14 24.21 -10.38
C ASP A 248 -7.46 23.42 -10.45
N ASP A 249 -8.60 24.07 -10.20
CA ASP A 249 -9.92 23.46 -10.23
C ASP A 249 -10.29 23.05 -11.67
N PRO A 250 -10.60 21.76 -11.94
CA PRO A 250 -10.87 21.30 -13.29
C PRO A 250 -12.11 21.98 -13.89
N PRO A 251 -12.07 22.39 -15.18
CA PRO A 251 -13.25 22.91 -15.86
C PRO A 251 -14.42 21.92 -15.85
N LEU A 252 -15.65 22.43 -15.86
CA LEU A 252 -16.87 21.59 -15.83
C LEU A 252 -16.90 20.55 -16.96
N GLU A 253 -16.38 20.88 -18.15
CA GLU A 253 -16.31 19.95 -19.28
C GLU A 253 -15.41 18.74 -18.99
N VAL A 254 -14.28 18.97 -18.32
CA VAL A 254 -13.34 17.92 -17.91
C VAL A 254 -13.99 17.01 -16.86
N ARG A 255 -14.68 17.62 -15.90
CA ARG A 255 -15.43 16.89 -14.87
C ARG A 255 -16.56 16.04 -15.44
N GLN A 256 -17.29 16.58 -16.41
CA GLN A 256 -18.34 15.86 -17.12
C GLN A 256 -17.74 14.66 -17.85
N ARG A 257 -16.62 14.84 -18.56
CA ARG A 257 -15.93 13.73 -19.21
C ARG A 257 -15.52 12.64 -18.21
N TRP A 258 -14.98 13.00 -17.05
CA TRP A 258 -14.65 12.02 -16.02
C TRP A 258 -15.88 11.28 -15.53
N MET A 259 -16.98 11.97 -15.24
CA MET A 259 -18.22 11.34 -14.82
C MET A 259 -18.76 10.39 -15.89
N ASP A 260 -18.78 10.81 -17.16
CA ASP A 260 -19.25 9.98 -18.28
C ASP A 260 -18.42 8.69 -18.42
N GLN A 261 -17.09 8.79 -18.24
CA GLN A 261 -16.20 7.63 -18.27
C GLN A 261 -16.46 6.67 -17.10
N ILE A 262 -16.64 7.20 -15.88
CA ILE A 262 -16.98 6.39 -14.70
C ILE A 262 -18.34 5.72 -14.89
N GLU A 263 -19.35 6.43 -15.39
CA GLU A 263 -20.68 5.88 -15.66
C GLU A 263 -20.66 4.78 -16.71
N ALA A 264 -19.91 4.98 -17.79
CA ALA A 264 -19.75 3.98 -18.84
C ALA A 264 -19.09 2.71 -18.28
N ALA A 265 -18.05 2.87 -17.47
CA ALA A 265 -17.34 1.76 -16.85
C ALA A 265 -18.22 0.98 -15.86
N VAL A 266 -18.89 1.65 -14.92
CA VAL A 266 -19.80 1.00 -13.96
C VAL A 266 -20.99 0.35 -14.66
N SER A 267 -21.60 1.01 -15.64
CA SER A 267 -22.70 0.43 -16.41
C SER A 267 -22.26 -0.82 -17.18
N GLY A 268 -21.04 -0.80 -17.74
CA GLY A 268 -20.46 -1.96 -18.42
C GLY A 268 -20.29 -3.17 -17.49
N LEU A 269 -19.77 -2.93 -16.28
CA LEU A 269 -19.67 -3.97 -15.24
C LEU A 269 -21.04 -4.52 -14.86
N HIS A 270 -22.01 -3.63 -14.58
CA HIS A 270 -23.37 -4.00 -14.17
C HIS A 270 -24.11 -4.80 -15.25
N ASN A 271 -23.92 -4.45 -16.52
CA ASN A 271 -24.49 -5.20 -17.65
C ASN A 271 -23.92 -6.62 -17.76
N ALA A 272 -22.70 -6.84 -17.28
CA ALA A 272 -22.08 -8.16 -17.17
C ALA A 272 -22.39 -8.87 -15.83
N GLY A 273 -23.19 -8.26 -14.96
CA GLY A 273 -23.50 -8.80 -13.63
C GLY A 273 -22.35 -8.69 -12.63
N ILE A 274 -21.41 -7.77 -12.86
CA ILE A 274 -20.22 -7.54 -12.03
C ILE A 274 -20.43 -6.27 -11.21
N ASN A 275 -20.14 -6.33 -9.92
CA ASN A 275 -20.18 -5.16 -9.03
C ASN A 275 -18.78 -4.56 -8.91
N TRP A 276 -18.68 -3.24 -8.82
CA TRP A 276 -17.42 -2.57 -8.46
C TRP A 276 -17.11 -2.77 -6.97
N GLY A 277 -18.10 -2.58 -6.10
CA GLY A 277 -18.06 -3.00 -4.70
C GLY A 277 -17.46 -1.98 -3.72
N ASP A 278 -16.74 -0.96 -4.18
CA ASP A 278 -16.23 0.14 -3.34
C ASP A 278 -16.13 1.47 -4.13
N GLY A 279 -17.26 1.91 -4.67
CA GLY A 279 -17.33 3.13 -5.49
C GLY A 279 -17.05 4.42 -4.70
N LYS A 280 -15.84 4.97 -4.84
CA LYS A 280 -15.39 6.20 -4.17
C LYS A 280 -14.33 6.96 -4.97
N ALA A 281 -14.14 8.24 -4.66
CA ALA A 281 -13.22 9.11 -5.41
C ALA A 281 -11.74 8.72 -5.23
N GLU A 282 -11.38 8.02 -4.17
CA GLU A 282 -10.03 7.48 -3.97
C GLU A 282 -9.71 6.32 -4.92
N ASN A 283 -10.74 5.57 -5.35
CA ASN A 283 -10.60 4.41 -6.25
C ASN A 283 -10.74 4.80 -7.73
N VAL A 284 -10.83 6.10 -8.03
CA VAL A 284 -10.81 6.63 -9.40
C VAL A 284 -9.50 7.37 -9.63
N LEU A 285 -8.73 6.92 -10.62
CA LEU A 285 -7.47 7.55 -11.01
C LEU A 285 -7.64 8.35 -12.29
N ILE A 286 -6.99 9.52 -12.36
CA ILE A 286 -6.99 10.35 -13.56
C ILE A 286 -5.62 10.26 -14.21
N ASP A 287 -5.57 9.71 -15.43
CA ASP A 287 -4.31 9.53 -16.18
C ASP A 287 -3.75 10.85 -16.76
N GLN A 288 -2.64 10.76 -17.49
CA GLN A 288 -1.97 11.91 -18.12
C GLN A 288 -2.79 12.57 -19.25
N ASP A 289 -3.67 11.80 -19.90
CA ASP A 289 -4.60 12.29 -20.94
C ASP A 289 -5.92 12.81 -20.34
N SER A 290 -5.99 12.81 -19.00
CA SER A 290 -7.14 13.24 -18.20
C SER A 290 -8.37 12.36 -18.43
N ASN A 291 -8.16 11.05 -18.62
CA ASN A 291 -9.22 10.06 -18.55
C ASN A 291 -9.36 9.51 -17.13
N ALA A 292 -10.60 9.24 -16.73
CA ALA A 292 -10.91 8.56 -15.48
C ALA A 292 -10.84 7.04 -15.66
N TRP A 293 -10.19 6.39 -14.71
CA TRP A 293 -10.01 4.95 -14.63
C TRP A 293 -10.57 4.42 -13.30
N ILE A 294 -11.35 3.35 -13.38
CA ILE A 294 -11.85 2.63 -12.20
C ILE A 294 -10.82 1.61 -11.74
N THR A 295 -10.52 1.63 -10.43
CA THR A 295 -9.55 0.74 -9.79
C THR A 295 -10.16 0.09 -8.53
N ASP A 296 -9.41 -0.84 -7.95
CA ASP A 296 -9.70 -1.54 -6.69
C ASP A 296 -11.01 -2.34 -6.70
N PHE A 297 -10.89 -3.63 -7.07
CA PHE A 297 -12.02 -4.58 -7.15
C PHE A 297 -12.04 -5.58 -5.98
N GLY A 298 -11.24 -5.35 -4.93
CA GLY A 298 -11.21 -6.18 -3.73
C GLY A 298 -12.44 -6.01 -2.83
N GLY A 299 -13.30 -5.05 -3.15
CA GLY A 299 -14.44 -4.66 -2.36
C GLY A 299 -14.04 -4.02 -1.04
N GLY A 300 -15.04 -3.82 -0.18
CA GLY A 300 -14.84 -3.22 1.13
C GLY A 300 -16.01 -2.37 1.56
N TYR A 301 -15.89 -1.84 2.77
CA TYR A 301 -16.84 -0.87 3.31
C TYR A 301 -16.11 0.41 3.67
N THR A 302 -16.38 1.47 2.92
CA THR A 302 -15.90 2.81 3.25
C THR A 302 -17.05 3.62 3.87
N ARG A 303 -16.96 3.86 5.19
CA ARG A 303 -17.94 4.70 5.91
C ARG A 303 -18.01 6.08 5.27
N GLY A 304 -19.22 6.52 4.90
CA GLY A 304 -19.43 7.82 4.26
C GLY A 304 -19.52 7.76 2.73
N TRP A 305 -19.27 6.60 2.10
CA TRP A 305 -19.52 6.38 0.67
C TRP A 305 -20.69 5.43 0.38
N VAL A 306 -20.82 4.34 1.16
CA VAL A 306 -21.93 3.38 1.03
C VAL A 306 -22.49 3.07 2.43
N ASP A 307 -23.76 2.66 2.50
CA ASP A 307 -24.40 2.20 3.74
C ASP A 307 -24.02 0.73 3.91
N LYS A 308 -23.78 0.32 5.16
CA LYS A 308 -23.16 -0.99 5.42
C LYS A 308 -24.01 -2.15 4.92
N GLU A 309 -25.32 -1.93 4.87
CA GLU A 309 -26.35 -2.90 4.48
C GLU A 309 -26.38 -3.19 2.98
N VAL A 310 -25.82 -2.30 2.15
CA VAL A 310 -25.79 -2.42 0.68
C VAL A 310 -24.36 -2.39 0.11
N ALA A 311 -23.34 -2.50 0.97
CA ALA A 311 -21.95 -2.61 0.52
C ALA A 311 -21.77 -3.86 -0.35
N GLU A 312 -20.90 -3.77 -1.37
CA GLU A 312 -20.59 -4.89 -2.27
C GLU A 312 -21.79 -5.36 -3.14
N THR A 313 -22.80 -4.50 -3.34
CA THR A 313 -23.96 -4.76 -4.23
C THR A 313 -24.09 -3.72 -5.34
N MET A 314 -24.92 -4.01 -6.35
CA MET A 314 -25.26 -3.06 -7.41
C MET A 314 -25.92 -1.79 -6.84
N GLU A 315 -26.76 -1.93 -5.82
CA GLU A 315 -27.36 -0.80 -5.11
C GLU A 315 -26.30 0.03 -4.37
N GLY A 316 -25.29 -0.63 -3.79
CA GLY A 316 -24.12 0.01 -3.21
C GLY A 316 -23.34 0.84 -4.23
N ASP A 317 -23.08 0.27 -5.41
CA ASP A 317 -22.41 0.97 -6.51
C ASP A 317 -23.23 2.19 -6.98
N GLN A 318 -24.55 2.05 -7.13
CA GLN A 318 -25.43 3.17 -7.49
C GLN A 318 -25.36 4.30 -6.46
N MET A 319 -25.31 3.97 -5.18
CA MET A 319 -25.16 4.98 -4.13
C MET A 319 -23.77 5.63 -4.14
N GLY A 320 -22.70 4.85 -4.32
CA GLY A 320 -21.35 5.37 -4.51
C GLY A 320 -21.26 6.32 -5.71
N MET A 321 -21.91 5.96 -6.82
CA MET A 321 -22.01 6.79 -8.03
C MET A 321 -22.75 8.11 -7.79
N ALA A 322 -23.84 8.10 -7.01
CA ALA A 322 -24.53 9.32 -6.64
C ALA A 322 -23.64 10.26 -5.82
N ARG A 323 -22.89 9.72 -4.84
CA ARG A 323 -21.95 10.51 -4.02
C ARG A 323 -20.75 10.99 -4.83
N LEU A 324 -20.24 10.20 -5.77
CA LEU A 324 -19.21 10.60 -6.73
C LEU A 324 -19.68 11.78 -7.58
N ARG A 325 -20.91 11.75 -8.08
CA ARG A 325 -21.49 12.87 -8.83
C ARG A 325 -21.58 14.14 -7.98
N GLU A 326 -22.05 14.04 -6.74
CA GLU A 326 -22.09 15.18 -5.81
C GLU A 326 -20.69 15.74 -5.51
N PHE A 327 -19.70 14.86 -5.38
CA PHE A 327 -18.31 15.24 -5.15
C PHE A 327 -17.70 15.97 -6.36
N ILE A 328 -17.95 15.47 -7.58
CA ILE A 328 -17.42 16.07 -8.83
C ILE A 328 -18.12 17.42 -9.13
N PHE A 329 -19.42 17.51 -8.83
CA PHE A 329 -20.24 18.70 -9.06
C PHE A 329 -20.74 19.29 -7.74
N PRO A 330 -19.85 19.81 -6.87
CA PRO A 330 -20.28 20.40 -5.63
C PRO A 330 -21.15 21.62 -5.94
N ALA A 331 -22.29 21.72 -5.27
CA ALA A 331 -23.12 22.90 -5.36
C ALA A 331 -22.26 24.13 -5.02
N THR A 332 -22.26 25.15 -5.88
CA THR A 332 -21.57 26.41 -5.59
C THR A 332 -22.09 26.94 -4.25
N SER A 333 -21.28 26.81 -3.21
CA SER A 333 -21.52 27.48 -1.94
C SER A 333 -21.59 28.96 -2.29
N LYS A 334 -22.77 29.57 -2.08
CA LYS A 334 -22.91 31.02 -2.14
C LYS A 334 -21.79 31.59 -1.27
N ALA A 335 -20.82 32.25 -1.90
CA ALA A 335 -19.81 33.00 -1.18
C ALA A 335 -20.55 33.86 -0.17
N LYS A 336 -20.30 33.64 1.13
CA LYS A 336 -20.70 34.59 2.16
C LYS A 336 -19.98 35.89 1.81
N GLN A 337 -20.72 36.82 1.22
CA GLN A 337 -20.35 38.23 1.15
C GLN A 337 -20.22 38.79 2.56
#